data_AF-A0A4R4KJ16-F1
#
_entry.id   AF-A0A4R4KJ16-F1
#
_cell.length_a   1.000
_cell.length_b   1.000
_cell.length_c   1.000
_cell.angle_alpha   90.00
_cell.angle_beta   90.00
_cell.angle_gamma   90.00
#
_symmetry.space_group_name_H-M   'P 1'
#
loop_
_entity.id
_entity.type
_entity.pdbx_description
1 polymer ?
#
loop_
_entity_poly.entity_id
_entity_poly.type
_entity_poly.pdbx_seq_one_letter_code
_entity_poly.pdbx_strand_id
1 'polypeptide(L)' 'MARILIGIVLFCILAYTIGYFMVWFQKPVKSDGTPKTPFEVGSKILILMLGIVLIGFLLFAAYTFMMYAMKDH' A
#
# COMPACT_ATOMS: atom_id res chain seq x y z
N MET A 1 -18.12 -9.77 8.46
CA MET A 1 -16.78 -9.72 9.11
C MET A 1 -15.75 -10.58 8.39
N ALA A 2 -15.98 -11.88 8.13
CA ALA A 2 -15.00 -12.74 7.44
C ALA A 2 -14.50 -12.23 6.07
N ARG A 3 -15.36 -11.55 5.28
CA ARG A 3 -14.99 -10.99 3.97
C ARG A 3 -13.94 -9.87 4.05
N ILE A 4 -13.96 -9.05 5.10
CA ILE A 4 -12.97 -7.99 5.33
C ILE A 4 -11.61 -8.62 5.68
N LEU A 5 -11.64 -9.68 6.52
CA LEU A 5 -10.44 -10.42 6.89
C LEU A 5 -9.77 -11.07 5.66
N ILE A 6 -10.55 -11.67 4.77
CA ILE A 6 -10.07 -12.25 3.50
C ILE A 6 -9.43 -11.17 2.63
N GLY A 7 -10.04 -9.99 2.53
CA GLY A 7 -9.48 -8.85 1.80
C GLY A 7 -8.11 -8.43 2.32
N ILE A 8 -7.94 -8.34 3.64
CA ILE A 8 -6.66 -8.00 4.28
C ILE A 8 -5.62 -9.09 4.00
N VAL A 9 -6.00 -10.37 4.11
CA VAL A 9 -5.08 -11.50 3.83
C VAL A 9 -4.61 -11.47 2.38
N LEU A 10 -5.53 -11.33 1.42
CA LEU A 10 -5.20 -11.22 0.00
C LEU A 10 -4.30 -10.01 -0.29
N PHE A 11 -4.56 -8.88 0.36
CA PHE A 11 -3.76 -7.67 0.23
C PHE A 11 -2.33 -7.87 0.74
N CYS A 12 -2.17 -8.51 1.91
CA CYS A 12 -0.87 -8.87 2.46
C CYS A 12 -0.11 -9.84 1.55
N ILE A 13 -0.78 -10.87 1.02
CA ILE A 13 -0.19 -11.82 0.07
C ILE A 13 0.32 -11.08 -1.17
N LEU A 14 -0.49 -10.19 -1.75
CA LEU A 14 -0.13 -9.44 -2.94
C LEU A 14 1.12 -8.57 -2.73
N ALA A 15 1.18 -7.82 -1.63
CA ALA A 15 2.33 -6.99 -1.30
C ALA A 15 3.61 -7.83 -1.12
N TYR A 16 3.48 -9.02 -0.51
CA TYR A 16 4.59 -9.94 -0.32
C TYR A 16 5.09 -10.55 -1.64
N THR A 17 4.16 -10.89 -2.54
CA THR A 17 4.48 -11.38 -3.89
C THR A 17 5.24 -10.32 -4.68
N ILE A 18 4.80 -9.06 -4.66
CA ILE A 18 5.49 -7.95 -5.34
C ILE A 18 6.89 -7.76 -4.74
N GLY A 19 7.01 -7.80 -3.41
CA GLY A 19 8.30 -7.71 -2.72
C GLY A 19 9.28 -8.83 -3.12
N TYR A 20 8.77 -10.06 -3.25
CA TYR A 20 9.56 -11.21 -3.71
C TYR A 20 10.09 -11.01 -5.14
N PHE A 21 9.24 -10.58 -6.07
CA PHE A 21 9.66 -10.31 -7.45
C PHE A 21 10.67 -9.17 -7.53
N MET A 22 10.48 -8.09 -6.76
CA MET A 22 11.48 -7.00 -6.70
C MET A 22 12.83 -7.49 -6.18
N VAL A 23 12.85 -8.34 -5.14
CA VAL A 23 14.11 -8.91 -4.65
C VAL A 23 14.79 -9.79 -5.70
N TRP A 24 14.01 -10.58 -6.43
CA TRP A 24 14.53 -11.46 -7.47
C TRP A 24 15.13 -10.70 -8.66
N PHE A 25 14.45 -9.66 -9.15
CA PHE A 25 14.90 -8.89 -10.33
C PHE A 25 15.96 -7.83 -9.99
N GLN A 26 15.78 -7.09 -8.90
CA GLN A 26 16.63 -5.93 -8.59
C GLN A 26 17.77 -6.25 -7.62
N LYS A 27 17.75 -7.43 -6.98
CA LYS A 27 18.72 -7.86 -5.96
C LYS A 27 19.10 -6.71 -5.00
N PRO A 28 18.10 -6.05 -4.38
CA PRO A 28 18.34 -4.81 -3.67
C PRO A 28 19.21 -5.09 -2.45
N VAL A 29 20.27 -4.30 -2.32
CA VAL A 29 21.27 -4.44 -1.25
C VAL A 29 20.98 -3.42 -0.14
N LYS A 30 21.32 -3.78 1.10
CA LYS A 30 21.34 -2.87 2.25
C LYS A 30 22.62 -2.01 2.21
N SER A 31 22.67 -0.99 3.07
CA SER A 31 23.84 -0.08 3.15
C SER A 31 25.12 -0.77 3.64
N ASP A 32 24.98 -1.95 4.26
CA ASP A 32 26.07 -2.80 4.73
C ASP A 32 26.54 -3.83 3.69
N GLY A 33 25.93 -3.85 2.49
CA GLY A 33 26.26 -4.82 1.44
C GLY A 33 25.53 -6.16 1.53
N THR A 34 24.67 -6.37 2.54
CA THR A 34 23.86 -7.60 2.65
C THR A 34 22.59 -7.53 1.77
N PRO A 35 22.11 -8.65 1.21
CA PRO A 35 20.87 -8.66 0.43
C PRO A 35 19.67 -8.32 1.33
N LYS A 36 18.76 -7.48 0.83
CA LYS A 36 17.50 -7.20 1.53
C LYS A 36 16.61 -8.44 1.49
N THR A 37 15.97 -8.72 2.62
CA THR A 37 15.00 -9.81 2.69
C THR A 37 13.71 -9.45 1.94
N PRO A 38 12.98 -10.43 1.39
CA PRO A 38 11.68 -10.22 0.78
C PRO A 38 10.69 -9.52 1.72
N PHE A 39 10.78 -9.77 3.03
CA PHE A 39 9.96 -9.15 4.05
C PHE A 39 10.22 -7.63 4.16
N GLU A 40 11.47 -7.19 4.15
CA GLU A 40 11.83 -5.76 4.24
C GLU A 40 11.36 -4.97 3.01
N VAL A 41 11.40 -5.59 1.84
CA VAL A 41 10.92 -4.95 0.60
C VAL A 41 9.39 -4.97 0.56
N GLY A 42 8.77 -6.12 0.86
CA GLY A 42 7.32 -6.29 0.91
C GLY A 42 6.63 -5.37 1.92
N SER A 43 7.21 -5.19 3.11
CA SER A 43 6.66 -4.29 4.15
C SER A 43 6.68 -2.82 3.73
N LYS A 44 7.73 -2.36 3.04
CA LYS A 44 7.76 -1.01 2.46
C LYS A 44 6.69 -0.79 1.40
N ILE A 45 6.48 -1.80 0.54
CA ILE A 45 5.43 -1.77 -0.48
C ILE A 45 4.05 -1.74 0.20
N LEU A 46 3.84 -2.53 1.25
CA LEU A 46 2.57 -2.57 1.98
C LEU A 46 2.24 -1.21 2.62
N ILE A 47 3.23 -0.53 3.22
CA ILE A 47 3.08 0.83 3.75
C ILE A 47 2.76 1.82 2.62
N LEU A 48 3.44 1.72 1.47
CA LEU A 48 3.18 2.57 0.31
C LEU A 48 1.73 2.42 -0.17
N MET A 49 1.25 1.18 -0.31
CA MET A 49 -0.11 0.90 -0.75
C MET A 49 -1.16 1.43 0.24
N LEU A 50 -0.93 1.28 1.56
CA LEU A 50 -1.80 1.89 2.58
C LEU A 50 -1.81 3.42 2.50
N GLY A 51 -0.66 4.04 2.25
CA GLY A 51 -0.54 5.48 2.05
C GLY A 51 -1.37 5.97 0.85
N ILE A 52 -1.31 5.26 -0.28
CA ILE A 52 -2.09 5.59 -1.48
C ILE A 52 -3.60 5.49 -1.20
N VAL A 53 -4.04 4.43 -0.51
CA VAL A 53 -5.45 4.26 -0.14
C VAL A 53 -5.91 5.42 0.77
N LEU A 54 -5.07 5.83 1.73
CA LEU A 54 -5.38 6.94 2.63
C LEU A 54 -5.48 8.28 1.88
N ILE A 55 -4.56 8.54 0.95
CA ILE A 55 -4.59 9.75 0.10
C ILE A 55 -5.86 9.75 -0.76
N GLY A 56 -6.19 8.62 -1.39
CA GLY A 56 -7.42 8.49 -2.16
C GLY A 56 -8.67 8.74 -1.31
N PHE A 57 -8.68 8.26 -0.07
CA PHE A 57 -9.77 8.52 0.88
C PHE A 57 -9.87 10.00 1.25
N LEU A 58 -8.75 10.68 1.51
CA LEU A 58 -8.72 12.10 1.80
C LEU A 58 -9.21 12.94 0.61
N LEU A 59 -8.80 12.59 -0.61
CA LEU A 59 -9.28 13.25 -1.83
C LEU A 59 -10.78 13.05 -2.03
N PHE A 60 -11.28 11.83 -1.79
CA PHE A 60 -12.70 11.54 -1.83
C PHE A 60 -13.48 12.36 -0.80
N ALA A 61 -13.00 12.40 0.45
CA ALA A 61 -13.60 13.22 1.49
C ALA A 61 -13.63 14.70 1.09
N ALA A 62 -12.49 15.26 0.66
CA ALA A 62 -12.40 16.64 0.20
C ALA A 62 -13.37 16.94 -0.96
N TYR A 63 -13.48 16.04 -1.94
CA TYR A 63 -14.43 16.15 -3.04
C TYR A 63 -15.89 16.17 -2.53
N THR A 64 -16.25 15.25 -1.62
CA THR A 64 -17.60 15.23 -1.06
C THR A 64 -17.93 16.50 -0.28
N PHE A 65 -17.02 17.01 0.56
CA PHE A 65 -17.22 18.26 1.28
C PHE A 65 -17.33 19.46 0.33
N MET A 66 -16.53 19.49 -0.75
CA MET A 66 -16.63 20.53 -1.78
C MET A 66 -17.97 20.50 -2.51
N MET A 67 -18.49 19.31 -2.84
CA MET A 67 -19.81 19.14 -3.44
C MET A 67 -20.95 19.58 -2.52
N TYR A 68 -20.85 19.33 -1.20
CA TYR A 68 -21.82 19.87 -0.24
C TYR A 68 -21.72 21.39 -0.11
N ALA A 69 -20.51 21.94 -0.02
CA ALA A 69 -20.30 23.39 0.11
C ALA A 69 -20.78 24.19 -1.12
N MET A 70 -20.69 23.61 -2.33
CA MET A 70 -21.23 24.24 -3.54
C MET A 70 -22.75 24.16 -3.66
N LYS A 71 -23.40 23.24 -2.94
CA LYS A 71 -24.86 23.05 -3.03
C LYS A 71 -25.64 24.05 -2.18
N ASP A 72 -24.99 24.69 -1.21
CA ASP A 72 -25.55 25.71 -0.33
C ASP A 72 -25.36 27.17 -0.85
N HIS A 73 -24.73 27.33 -2.03
CA HIS A 73 -24.60 28.60 -2.76
C HIS A 73 -25.48 28.62 -4.02
#